data_AF-A0A522W1K0-F1
#
_entry.id   AF-A0A522W1K0-F1
#
_cell.length_a   1.000
_cell.length_b   1.000
_cell.length_c   1.000
_cell.angle_alpha   90.00
_cell.angle_beta   90.00
_cell.angle_gamma   90.00
#
_symmetry.space_group_name_H-M   'P 1'
#
loop_
_entity.id
_entity.type
_entity.pdbx_description
1 polymer ?
#
loop_
_entity_poly.entity_id
_entity_poly.type
_entity_poly.pdbx_seq_one_letter_code
_entity_poly.pdbx_strand_id
1 'polypeptide(L)'
;MSSALFSPIALRGLTLPNRVVVSPMCQYNSDNGSANDWHLMHLGQFSLGAGGLVMTESTHVTPQGRISLKCAMLHSDENEAALKRVIDFCRKYGVAKQGLQLGHAGRKGSTHPPAAGGKPLKPEEGAWETIAPSALAFAPDWHTPRAMTRTDIDDVKAAFVAAVRRAERVGYDLVEMHAGHGYLAHEF
;
A
#
# COMPACT_ATOMS: atom_id res chain seq x y z
N MET A 1 -3.14 21.68 -31.29
CA MET A 1 -2.36 20.51 -30.82
C MET A 1 -3.14 19.83 -29.71
N SER A 2 -3.30 18.51 -29.74
CA SER A 2 -3.87 17.77 -28.60
C SER A 2 -2.92 17.84 -27.40
N SER A 3 -3.45 18.02 -26.18
CA SER A 3 -2.64 18.12 -24.96
C SER A 3 -1.81 16.86 -24.71
N ALA A 4 -0.55 17.03 -24.28
CA ALA A 4 0.33 15.93 -23.90
C ALA A 4 -0.24 15.10 -22.73
N LEU A 5 -1.05 15.70 -21.87
CA LEU A 5 -1.71 15.02 -20.75
C LEU A 5 -2.61 13.87 -21.22
N PHE A 6 -3.30 14.05 -22.36
CA PHE A 6 -4.21 13.07 -22.94
C PHE A 6 -3.56 12.22 -24.04
N SER A 7 -2.22 12.23 -24.13
CA SER A 7 -1.48 11.34 -25.01
C SER A 7 -1.18 10.01 -24.31
N PRO A 8 -1.17 8.89 -25.05
CA PRO A 8 -0.82 7.60 -24.46
C PRO A 8 0.66 7.56 -24.03
N ILE A 9 0.96 6.69 -23.07
CA ILE A 9 2.32 6.39 -22.62
C ILE A 9 2.48 4.88 -22.42
N ALA A 10 3.56 4.33 -22.95
CA ALA A 10 3.93 2.92 -22.77
C ALA A 10 4.97 2.78 -21.65
N LEU A 11 4.68 1.89 -20.69
CA LEU A 11 5.52 1.52 -19.56
C LEU A 11 5.81 0.01 -19.69
N ARG A 12 6.90 -0.34 -20.38
CA ARG A 12 7.18 -1.73 -20.79
C ARG A 12 5.97 -2.32 -21.54
N GLY A 13 5.33 -3.37 -21.00
CA GLY A 13 4.17 -4.04 -21.60
C GLY A 13 2.81 -3.39 -21.30
N LEU A 14 2.78 -2.34 -20.47
CA LEU A 14 1.56 -1.64 -20.09
C LEU A 14 1.43 -0.31 -20.84
N THR A 15 0.39 -0.17 -21.67
CA THR A 15 0.06 1.12 -22.30
C THR A 15 -1.10 1.78 -21.57
N LEU A 16 -0.87 3.00 -21.08
CA LEU A 16 -1.91 3.85 -20.51
C LEU A 16 -2.48 4.77 -21.61
N PRO A 17 -3.81 4.97 -21.68
CA PRO A 17 -4.44 5.79 -22.72
C PRO A 17 -4.16 7.29 -22.55
N ASN A 18 -3.78 7.72 -21.34
CA ASN A 18 -3.40 9.08 -21.00
C ASN A 18 -2.42 9.08 -19.82
N ARG A 19 -1.93 10.27 -19.44
CA ARG A 19 -0.90 10.45 -18.39
C ARG A 19 -1.49 10.86 -17.03
N VAL A 20 -2.81 10.67 -16.83
CA VAL A 20 -3.47 10.95 -15.56
C VAL A 20 -3.42 9.70 -14.69
N VAL A 21 -2.72 9.79 -13.56
CA VAL A 21 -2.59 8.70 -12.59
C VAL A 21 -3.17 9.16 -11.25
N VAL A 22 -4.06 8.36 -10.68
CA VAL A 22 -4.52 8.57 -9.29
C VAL A 22 -3.51 7.94 -8.36
N SER A 23 -2.88 8.76 -7.52
CA SER A 23 -1.83 8.34 -6.59
C SER A 23 -2.32 7.34 -5.53
N PRO A 24 -1.41 6.51 -4.96
CA PRO A 24 -1.75 5.64 -3.83
C PRO A 24 -2.02 6.50 -2.59
N MET A 25 -3.27 6.48 -2.10
CA MET A 25 -3.70 7.28 -0.95
C MET A 25 -4.27 6.37 0.12
N CYS A 26 -3.57 6.23 1.26
CA CYS A 26 -4.04 5.42 2.39
C CYS A 26 -5.43 5.86 2.85
N GLN A 27 -6.36 4.90 2.89
CA GLN A 27 -7.73 5.15 3.32
C GLN A 27 -7.92 4.91 4.81
N TYR A 28 -7.02 4.13 5.44
CA TYR A 28 -7.09 3.77 6.86
C TYR A 28 -8.47 3.23 7.24
N ASN A 29 -9.02 2.33 6.43
CA ASN A 29 -10.38 1.82 6.58
C ASN A 29 -10.49 0.31 6.40
N SER A 30 -9.37 -0.41 6.41
CA SER A 30 -9.35 -1.88 6.24
C SER A 30 -9.72 -2.61 7.52
N ASP A 31 -10.32 -3.78 7.38
CA ASP A 31 -10.67 -4.66 8.50
C ASP A 31 -9.64 -5.77 8.60
N ASN A 32 -8.78 -5.69 9.62
CA ASN A 32 -7.61 -6.58 9.75
C ASN A 32 -6.76 -6.68 8.46
N GLY A 33 -6.59 -5.54 7.78
CA GLY A 33 -5.85 -5.45 6.52
C GLY A 33 -6.63 -5.84 5.26
N SER A 34 -7.80 -6.45 5.39
CA SER A 34 -8.65 -6.79 4.26
C SER A 34 -9.42 -5.57 3.76
N ALA A 35 -9.48 -5.42 2.44
CA ALA A 35 -10.34 -4.45 1.79
C ALA A 35 -11.83 -4.77 2.06
N ASN A 36 -12.68 -3.74 1.98
CA ASN A 36 -14.12 -3.83 2.23
C ASN A 36 -14.87 -2.89 1.27
N ASP A 37 -16.16 -2.66 1.53
CA ASP A 37 -17.01 -1.85 0.65
C ASP A 37 -16.57 -0.38 0.53
N TRP A 38 -15.83 0.16 1.52
CA TRP A 38 -15.19 1.46 1.37
C TRP A 38 -14.24 1.47 0.18
N HIS A 39 -13.41 0.43 0.06
CA HIS A 39 -12.40 0.31 -0.99
C HIS A 39 -13.06 0.05 -2.35
N LEU A 40 -14.16 -0.73 -2.38
CA LEU A 40 -14.97 -0.92 -3.58
C LEU A 40 -15.51 0.41 -4.10
N MET A 41 -16.17 1.18 -3.23
CA MET A 41 -16.69 2.50 -3.57
C MET A 41 -15.55 3.44 -4.02
N HIS A 42 -14.47 3.53 -3.24
CA HIS A 42 -13.37 4.46 -3.44
C HIS A 42 -12.55 4.19 -4.70
N LEU A 43 -12.14 2.94 -4.94
CA LEU A 43 -11.39 2.59 -6.15
C LEU A 43 -12.33 2.50 -7.36
N GLY A 44 -13.58 2.08 -7.15
CA GLY A 44 -14.61 2.05 -8.19
C GLY A 44 -14.87 3.44 -8.80
N GLN A 45 -15.08 4.47 -7.98
CA GLN A 45 -15.32 5.83 -8.49
C GLN A 45 -14.18 6.35 -9.36
N PHE A 46 -12.91 6.09 -8.99
CA PHE A 46 -11.76 6.53 -9.77
C PHE A 46 -11.58 5.70 -11.03
N SER A 47 -11.94 4.42 -10.99
CA SER A 47 -11.83 3.51 -12.13
C SER A 47 -12.82 3.82 -13.25
N LEU A 48 -13.94 4.48 -12.95
CA LEU A 48 -14.93 4.94 -13.92
C LEU A 48 -14.52 6.25 -14.63
N GLY A 49 -13.58 7.00 -14.06
CA GLY A 49 -13.17 8.30 -14.56
C GLY A 49 -12.20 8.24 -15.76
N ALA A 50 -11.76 9.42 -16.22
CA ALA A 50 -10.84 9.55 -17.35
C ALA A 50 -9.36 9.21 -17.03
N GLY A 51 -9.07 8.66 -15.85
CA GLY A 51 -7.70 8.31 -15.44
C GLY A 51 -7.15 7.13 -16.24
N GLY A 52 -5.88 7.20 -16.64
CA GLY A 52 -5.20 6.10 -17.31
C GLY A 52 -4.86 4.95 -16.35
N LEU A 53 -4.57 5.29 -15.09
CA LEU A 53 -4.17 4.35 -14.03
C LEU A 53 -4.72 4.81 -12.67
N VAL A 54 -5.25 3.87 -11.89
CA VAL A 54 -5.64 4.09 -10.49
C VAL A 54 -4.78 3.21 -9.60
N MET A 55 -4.08 3.82 -8.66
CA MET A 55 -3.24 3.12 -7.69
C MET A 55 -4.04 2.80 -6.43
N THR A 56 -4.09 1.52 -6.06
CA THR A 56 -4.48 1.09 -4.71
C THR A 56 -3.48 1.63 -3.70
N GLU A 57 -3.96 2.00 -2.51
CA GLU A 57 -3.16 2.56 -1.43
C GLU A 57 -1.96 1.70 -1.02
N SER A 58 -1.03 2.29 -0.26
CA SER A 58 0.09 1.56 0.34
C SER A 58 -0.41 0.34 1.11
N THR A 59 -0.18 -0.83 0.53
CA THR A 59 -0.66 -2.11 1.01
C THR A 59 0.51 -2.87 1.59
N HIS A 60 0.37 -3.25 2.86
CA HIS A 60 1.51 -3.70 3.64
C HIS A 60 1.75 -5.20 3.52
N VAL A 61 3.03 -5.56 3.38
CA VAL A 61 3.45 -6.93 3.10
C VAL A 61 3.45 -7.84 4.33
N THR A 62 3.38 -7.25 5.52
CA THR A 62 3.30 -7.94 6.82
C THR A 62 2.38 -7.19 7.79
N PRO A 63 1.82 -7.87 8.82
CA PRO A 63 1.05 -7.21 9.87
C PRO A 63 1.78 -6.07 10.58
N GLN A 64 3.06 -6.27 10.90
CA GLN A 64 3.94 -5.32 11.59
C GLN A 64 4.41 -4.20 10.66
N GLY A 65 4.35 -4.43 9.35
CA GLY A 65 4.69 -3.45 8.33
C GLY A 65 3.66 -2.37 8.13
N ARG A 66 2.47 -2.45 8.74
CA ARG A 66 1.43 -1.42 8.60
C ARG A 66 1.82 -0.08 9.22
N ILE A 67 1.25 1.00 8.70
CA ILE A 67 1.29 2.32 9.37
C ILE A 67 0.36 2.31 10.58
N SER A 68 -0.92 1.96 10.39
CA SER A 68 -1.93 1.86 11.45
C SER A 68 -2.69 0.54 11.41
N LEU A 69 -3.46 0.26 12.47
CA LEU A 69 -4.33 -0.93 12.56
C LEU A 69 -5.36 -1.02 11.43
N LYS A 70 -5.65 0.10 10.76
CA LYS A 70 -6.65 0.21 9.69
C LYS A 70 -6.03 0.26 8.28
N CYS A 71 -4.73 0.05 8.15
CA CYS A 71 -4.08 -0.03 6.83
C CYS A 71 -4.37 -1.34 6.11
N ALA A 72 -4.46 -1.26 4.79
CA ALA A 72 -4.55 -2.42 3.91
C ALA A 72 -3.29 -3.28 3.97
N MET A 73 -3.48 -4.58 3.75
CA MET A 73 -2.40 -5.56 3.65
C MET A 73 -2.61 -6.47 2.46
N LEU A 74 -1.54 -7.16 2.07
CA LEU A 74 -1.59 -8.25 1.09
C LEU A 74 -0.63 -9.36 1.53
N HIS A 75 -0.90 -9.92 2.71
CA HIS A 75 -0.05 -10.95 3.32
C HIS A 75 -0.75 -12.30 3.46
N SER A 76 -2.09 -12.31 3.49
CA SER A 76 -2.92 -13.52 3.65
C SER A 76 -3.83 -13.78 2.44
N ASP A 77 -4.41 -14.97 2.39
CA ASP A 77 -5.39 -15.35 1.36
C ASP A 77 -6.70 -14.56 1.50
N GLU A 78 -7.06 -14.18 2.74
CA GLU A 78 -8.22 -13.35 3.03
C GLU A 78 -8.04 -11.93 2.45
N ASN A 79 -6.87 -11.32 2.69
CA ASN A 79 -6.58 -10.01 2.13
C ASN A 79 -6.58 -10.04 0.58
N GLU A 80 -6.01 -11.11 0.01
CA GLU A 80 -6.00 -11.34 -1.44
C GLU A 80 -7.40 -11.45 -2.01
N ALA A 81 -8.27 -12.27 -1.41
CA ALA A 81 -9.66 -12.43 -1.85
C ALA A 81 -10.46 -11.13 -1.75
N ALA A 82 -10.25 -10.37 -0.66
CA ALA A 82 -10.90 -9.09 -0.45
C ALA A 82 -10.52 -8.05 -1.52
N LEU A 83 -9.22 -7.89 -1.80
CA LEU A 83 -8.75 -7.00 -2.86
C LEU A 83 -9.18 -7.49 -4.25
N LYS A 84 -9.17 -8.81 -4.49
CA LYS A 84 -9.63 -9.38 -5.75
C LYS A 84 -11.08 -9.01 -6.05
N ARG A 85 -11.98 -9.07 -5.07
CA ARG A 85 -13.37 -8.60 -5.25
C ARG A 85 -13.44 -7.15 -5.73
N VAL A 86 -12.64 -6.27 -5.15
CA VAL A 86 -12.60 -4.84 -5.51
C VAL A 86 -12.04 -4.63 -6.91
N ILE A 87 -10.93 -5.30 -7.24
CA ILE A 87 -10.27 -5.16 -8.54
C ILE A 87 -11.10 -5.80 -9.65
N ASP A 88 -11.77 -6.93 -9.41
CA ASP A 88 -12.69 -7.54 -10.37
C ASP A 88 -13.87 -6.60 -10.69
N PHE A 89 -14.41 -5.90 -9.68
CA PHE A 89 -15.42 -4.86 -9.90
C PHE A 89 -14.89 -3.72 -10.77
N CYS A 90 -13.71 -3.19 -10.43
CA CYS A 90 -13.09 -2.09 -11.18
C CYS A 90 -12.78 -2.49 -12.61
N ARG A 91 -12.35 -3.73 -12.86
CA ARG A 91 -12.10 -4.26 -14.22
C ARG A 91 -13.39 -4.49 -14.99
N LYS A 92 -14.46 -4.91 -14.33
CA LYS A 92 -15.75 -5.19 -14.97
C LYS A 92 -16.45 -3.91 -15.45
N TYR A 93 -16.37 -2.84 -14.67
CA TYR A 93 -17.15 -1.62 -14.91
C TYR A 93 -16.32 -0.38 -15.24
N GLY A 94 -15.04 -0.34 -14.86
CA GLY A 94 -14.14 0.78 -15.09
C GLY A 94 -13.35 0.70 -16.38
N VAL A 95 -12.64 1.78 -16.70
CA VAL A 95 -11.77 1.93 -17.87
C VAL A 95 -10.29 2.08 -17.50
N ALA A 96 -9.99 2.49 -16.28
CA ALA A 96 -8.62 2.71 -15.83
C ALA A 96 -7.89 1.39 -15.56
N LYS A 97 -6.58 1.38 -15.86
CA LYS A 97 -5.67 0.32 -15.40
C LYS A 97 -5.56 0.35 -13.89
N GLN A 98 -5.28 -0.80 -13.29
CA GLN A 98 -5.23 -0.96 -11.84
C GLN A 98 -3.80 -1.20 -11.39
N GLY A 99 -3.28 -0.32 -10.54
CA GLY A 99 -1.97 -0.46 -9.93
C GLY A 99 -2.07 -0.68 -8.42
N LEU A 100 -0.98 -1.17 -7.83
CA LEU A 100 -0.85 -1.41 -6.39
C LEU A 100 0.48 -0.87 -5.90
N GLN A 101 0.46 -0.13 -4.78
CA GLN A 101 1.68 0.21 -4.07
C GLN A 101 1.90 -0.77 -2.91
N LEU A 102 3.03 -1.48 -2.89
CA LEU A 102 3.43 -2.37 -1.79
C LEU A 102 4.44 -1.69 -0.89
N GLY A 103 4.25 -1.77 0.43
CA GLY A 103 5.08 -1.06 1.40
C GLY A 103 5.29 -1.76 2.73
N HIS A 104 6.23 -1.22 3.50
CA HIS A 104 6.47 -1.56 4.90
C HIS A 104 6.84 -0.27 5.64
N ALA A 105 6.09 0.09 6.67
CA ALA A 105 6.15 1.39 7.33
C ALA A 105 7.43 1.61 8.17
N GLY A 106 8.17 0.53 8.46
CA GLY A 106 9.43 0.61 9.19
C GLY A 106 9.23 1.25 10.57
N ARG A 107 10.11 2.17 10.96
CA ARG A 107 10.00 2.90 12.24
C ARG A 107 8.80 3.84 12.36
N LYS A 108 8.09 4.09 11.25
CA LYS A 108 6.87 4.92 11.22
C LYS A 108 5.59 4.09 11.33
N GLY A 109 5.70 2.76 11.51
CA GLY A 109 4.55 1.91 11.81
C GLY A 109 4.00 2.12 13.21
N SER A 110 2.96 1.38 13.58
CA SER A 110 2.37 1.40 14.92
C SER A 110 1.87 2.79 15.33
N THR A 111 1.04 3.41 14.48
CA THR A 111 0.44 4.74 14.73
C THR A 111 -1.08 4.74 14.61
N HIS A 112 -1.70 5.77 15.20
CA HIS A 112 -3.08 6.14 14.92
C HIS A 112 -3.25 6.59 13.45
N PRO A 113 -4.43 6.41 12.83
CA PRO A 113 -4.76 7.07 11.58
C PRO A 113 -4.61 8.60 11.67
N PRO A 114 -4.35 9.32 10.56
CA PRO A 114 -4.24 10.78 10.56
C PRO A 114 -5.46 11.49 11.14
N ALA A 115 -6.67 10.99 10.88
CA ALA A 115 -7.91 11.55 11.44
C ALA A 115 -8.00 11.42 12.98
N ALA A 116 -7.21 10.53 13.58
CA ALA A 116 -7.07 10.37 15.03
C ALA A 116 -5.75 10.99 15.55
N GLY A 117 -5.12 11.88 14.78
CA GLY A 117 -3.95 12.66 15.20
C GLY A 117 -2.59 12.09 14.78
N GLY A 118 -2.53 10.89 14.19
CA GLY A 118 -1.30 10.36 13.60
C GLY A 118 -0.15 10.13 14.59
N LYS A 119 -0.46 9.98 15.89
CA LYS A 119 0.53 9.73 16.95
C LYS A 119 0.86 8.24 17.08
N PRO A 120 2.04 7.87 17.61
CA PRO A 120 2.35 6.48 17.89
C PRO A 120 1.31 5.87 18.84
N LEU A 121 0.98 4.61 18.62
CA LEU A 121 0.11 3.83 19.49
C LEU A 121 0.80 3.59 20.84
N LYS A 122 0.01 3.53 21.90
CA LYS A 122 0.44 3.08 23.22
C LYS A 122 0.25 1.56 23.36
N PRO A 123 0.96 0.90 24.30
CA PRO A 123 0.81 -0.54 24.53
C PRO A 123 -0.64 -0.98 24.77
N GLU A 124 -1.41 -0.23 25.56
CA GLU A 124 -2.83 -0.50 25.85
C GLU A 124 -3.75 -0.38 24.63
N GLU A 125 -3.30 0.28 23.56
CA GLU A 125 -4.02 0.45 22.29
C GLU A 125 -3.67 -0.64 21.27
N GLY A 126 -2.83 -1.61 21.65
CA GLY A 126 -2.36 -2.67 20.76
C GLY A 126 -1.17 -2.26 19.88
N ALA A 127 -0.31 -1.37 20.38
CA ALA A 127 0.97 -1.07 19.73
C ALA A 127 1.79 -2.35 19.51
N TRP A 128 2.45 -2.43 18.36
CA TRP A 128 3.43 -3.48 18.05
C TRP A 128 4.85 -2.91 17.98
N GLU A 129 5.84 -3.78 18.17
CA GLU A 129 7.24 -3.45 17.95
C GLU A 129 7.49 -3.19 16.45
N THR A 130 8.08 -2.04 16.13
CA THR A 130 8.50 -1.70 14.78
C THR A 130 9.96 -2.11 14.54
N ILE A 131 10.29 -2.34 13.28
CA ILE A 131 11.65 -2.69 12.83
C ILE A 131 12.17 -1.61 11.89
N ALA A 132 13.48 -1.38 11.92
CA ALA A 132 14.17 -0.42 11.06
C ALA A 132 15.65 -0.79 10.88
N PRO A 133 16.38 -0.14 9.96
CA PRO A 133 17.82 -0.41 9.77
C PRO A 133 18.67 -0.07 10.98
N SER A 134 18.23 0.90 11.79
CA SER A 134 18.89 1.34 13.01
C SER A 134 17.86 1.60 14.11
N ALA A 135 18.26 1.42 15.37
CA ALA A 135 17.43 1.68 16.55
C ALA A 135 17.31 3.19 16.84
N LEU A 136 16.76 3.94 15.89
CA LEU A 136 16.61 5.39 15.93
C LEU A 136 15.14 5.75 15.71
N ALA A 137 14.51 6.34 16.73
CA ALA A 137 13.13 6.81 16.66
C ALA A 137 12.92 7.82 15.52
N PHE A 138 11.69 7.90 15.00
CA PHE A 138 11.33 8.88 13.95
C PHE A 138 11.33 10.33 14.48
N ALA A 139 10.89 10.52 15.73
CA ALA A 139 10.76 11.81 16.39
C ALA A 139 10.90 11.64 17.93
N PRO A 140 11.08 12.72 18.72
CA PRO A 140 11.32 12.62 20.17
C PRO A 140 10.28 11.81 20.96
N ASP A 141 9.00 11.91 20.61
CA ASP A 141 7.90 11.19 21.28
C ASP A 141 7.52 9.88 20.58
N TRP A 142 8.35 9.38 19.67
CA TRP A 142 8.11 8.13 18.95
C TRP A 142 8.76 6.94 19.66
N HIS A 143 8.15 5.77 19.54
CA HIS A 143 8.80 4.53 19.98
C HIS A 143 10.09 4.30 19.18
N THR A 144 11.09 3.71 19.84
CA THR A 144 12.33 3.34 19.17
C THR A 144 12.15 1.98 18.49
N PRO A 145 12.43 1.86 17.19
CA PRO A 145 12.32 0.57 16.50
C PRO A 145 13.43 -0.37 16.94
N ARG A 146 13.22 -1.67 16.78
CA ARG A 146 14.29 -2.66 16.86
C ARG A 146 15.14 -2.61 15.60
N ALA A 147 16.46 -2.61 15.75
CA ALA A 147 17.38 -2.73 14.63
C ALA A 147 17.21 -4.11 13.96
N MET A 148 17.04 -4.12 12.65
CA MET A 148 16.87 -5.34 11.87
C MET A 148 18.14 -6.19 11.87
N THR A 149 17.95 -7.49 12.10
CA THR A 149 18.95 -8.52 11.82
C THR A 149 18.96 -8.86 10.33
N ARG A 150 19.95 -9.63 9.91
CA ARG A 150 19.99 -10.17 8.54
C ARG A 150 18.76 -11.03 8.23
N THR A 151 18.30 -11.82 9.20
CA THR A 151 17.09 -12.64 9.07
C THR A 151 15.86 -11.79 8.86
N ASP A 152 15.68 -10.71 9.63
CA ASP A 152 14.55 -9.78 9.44
C ASP A 152 14.52 -9.20 8.02
N ILE A 153 15.70 -8.86 7.46
CA ILE A 153 15.81 -8.34 6.09
C ILE A 153 15.37 -9.39 5.08
N ASP A 154 15.82 -10.64 5.23
CA ASP A 154 15.46 -11.72 4.32
C ASP A 154 13.98 -12.09 4.42
N ASP A 155 13.39 -12.04 5.62
CA ASP A 155 11.96 -12.26 5.84
C ASP A 155 11.10 -11.16 5.19
N VAL A 156 11.49 -9.88 5.35
CA VAL A 156 10.78 -8.77 4.70
C VAL A 156 10.88 -8.88 3.18
N LYS A 157 12.05 -9.22 2.63
CA LYS A 157 12.21 -9.46 1.19
C LYS A 157 11.29 -10.59 0.71
N ALA A 158 11.23 -11.70 1.45
CA ALA A 158 10.33 -12.81 1.13
C ALA A 158 8.86 -12.38 1.18
N ALA A 159 8.47 -11.55 2.15
CA ALA A 159 7.12 -10.99 2.25
C ALA A 159 6.76 -10.09 1.05
N PHE A 160 7.68 -9.23 0.58
CA PHE A 160 7.48 -8.46 -0.65
C PHE A 160 7.29 -9.37 -1.87
N VAL A 161 8.12 -10.41 -2.02
CA VAL A 161 7.97 -11.37 -3.13
C VAL A 161 6.62 -12.10 -3.06
N ALA A 162 6.20 -12.53 -1.86
CA ALA A 162 4.91 -13.16 -1.66
C ALA A 162 3.77 -12.19 -2.04
N ALA A 163 3.80 -10.95 -1.58
CA ALA A 163 2.80 -9.93 -1.89
C ALA A 163 2.73 -9.61 -3.39
N VAL A 164 3.87 -9.56 -4.11
CA VAL A 164 3.89 -9.40 -5.57
C VAL A 164 3.18 -10.56 -6.28
N ARG A 165 3.44 -11.81 -5.86
CA ARG A 165 2.75 -12.98 -6.41
C ARG A 165 1.25 -12.97 -6.13
N ARG A 166 0.84 -12.47 -4.95
CA ARG A 166 -0.58 -12.25 -4.62
C ARG A 166 -1.18 -11.18 -5.52
N ALA A 167 -0.48 -10.06 -5.72
CA ALA A 167 -0.94 -8.96 -6.57
C ALA A 167 -1.15 -9.38 -8.04
N GLU A 168 -0.27 -10.25 -8.55
CA GLU A 168 -0.43 -10.87 -9.87
C GLU A 168 -1.71 -11.71 -9.96
N ARG A 169 -1.99 -12.55 -8.96
CA ARG A 169 -3.22 -13.37 -8.91
C ARG A 169 -4.49 -12.54 -8.72
N VAL A 170 -4.41 -11.42 -7.99
CA VAL A 170 -5.50 -10.43 -7.90
C VAL A 170 -5.80 -9.83 -9.27
N GLY A 171 -4.78 -9.67 -10.12
CA GLY A 171 -4.90 -9.14 -11.47
C GLY A 171 -4.57 -7.65 -11.59
N TYR A 172 -3.63 -7.16 -10.78
CA TYR A 172 -3.08 -5.81 -10.95
C TYR A 172 -2.23 -5.71 -12.22
N ASP A 173 -2.33 -4.58 -12.93
CA ASP A 173 -1.58 -4.31 -14.16
C ASP A 173 -0.18 -3.73 -13.84
N LEU A 174 0.00 -3.16 -12.65
CA LEU A 174 1.24 -2.52 -12.21
C LEU A 174 1.44 -2.71 -10.70
N VAL A 175 2.69 -2.96 -10.30
CA VAL A 175 3.11 -2.93 -8.88
C VAL A 175 4.20 -1.88 -8.70
N GLU A 176 4.02 -1.02 -7.71
CA GLU A 176 4.98 -0.03 -7.25
C GLU A 176 5.56 -0.46 -5.90
N MET A 177 6.88 -0.41 -5.75
CA MET A 177 7.54 -0.59 -4.45
C MET A 177 7.62 0.75 -3.73
N HIS A 178 7.07 0.84 -2.53
CA HIS A 178 7.11 2.06 -1.75
C HIS A 178 8.50 2.27 -1.12
N ALA A 179 9.36 3.02 -1.81
CA ALA A 179 10.69 3.42 -1.35
C ALA A 179 10.81 4.94 -1.09
N GLY A 180 9.78 5.52 -0.49
CA GLY A 180 9.69 6.97 -0.23
C GLY A 180 9.08 7.27 1.13
N HIS A 181 8.78 8.53 1.40
CA HIS A 181 8.04 9.02 2.59
C HIS A 181 8.64 8.66 3.98
N GLY A 182 9.83 8.06 4.01
CA GLY A 182 10.58 7.73 5.22
C GLY A 182 10.12 6.43 5.86
N TYR A 183 9.49 5.56 5.06
CA TYR A 183 9.16 4.18 5.42
C TYR A 183 10.35 3.25 5.13
N LEU A 184 10.22 1.96 5.45
CA LEU A 184 11.36 1.06 5.64
C LEU A 184 12.42 1.12 4.53
N ALA A 185 12.03 1.04 3.26
CA ALA A 185 13.00 1.06 2.16
C ALA A 185 13.71 2.42 1.99
N HIS A 186 13.09 3.53 2.39
CA HIS A 186 13.71 4.86 2.44
C HIS A 186 14.56 5.05 3.71
N GLU A 187 14.40 4.20 4.73
CA GLU A 187 15.20 4.26 5.96
C GLU A 187 16.58 3.62 5.79
N PHE A 188 16.76 2.74 4.80
CA PHE A 188 18.04 2.09 4.44
C PHE A 188 18.90 3.01 3.57
#